data_AF-A0A0L8GXI5-F1
#
_entry.id   AF-A0A0L8GXI5-F1
#
_cell.length_a   1.000
_cell.length_b   1.000
_cell.length_c   1.000
_cell.angle_alpha   90.00
_cell.angle_beta   90.00
_cell.angle_gamma   90.00
#
_symmetry.space_group_name_H-M   'P 1'
#
loop_
_entity.id
_entity.type
_entity.pdbx_description
1 polymer ?
#
loop_
_entity_poly.entity_id
_entity_poly.type
_entity_poly.pdbx_seq_one_letter_code
_entity_poly.pdbx_strand_id
1 'polypeptide(L)'
;MQCSPSRLLWPVSIFLSLLLLLLLSAVEAKSNIEEMKCAVCRVLVGETNYRINLVDPKKKVQVGSFRVDPDGNQNTHEVPYGRSELHLVEIMENLCESTKHYAETTNKLGKKTLIRTMTYTGEAVSLDDFKVNSELSEKLKYMCDNILEEYEEKMIELFRRLDIKDHGTRLCRDVMRVCTSDDMEVEMPKAPLKKDVVEAAEAKRKASSEESDEDDKSDEETDDDDDDDDDKDKKKNEEL
;
A
#
# COMPACT_ATOMS: atom_id res chain seq x y z
N MET A 1 21.67 16.37 -70.82
CA MET A 1 20.77 16.23 -69.65
C MET A 1 21.61 16.42 -68.39
N GLN A 2 21.46 17.54 -67.69
CA GLN A 2 22.16 17.82 -66.43
C GLN A 2 21.15 17.71 -65.29
N CYS A 3 21.26 16.65 -64.46
CA CYS A 3 20.53 16.57 -63.20
C CYS A 3 21.32 17.38 -62.15
N SER A 4 20.76 18.50 -61.70
CA SER A 4 21.33 19.27 -60.60
C SER A 4 21.08 18.54 -59.26
N PRO A 5 22.11 18.31 -58.43
CA PRO A 5 22.02 17.51 -57.20
C PRO A 5 21.11 18.12 -56.12
N SER A 6 20.72 19.38 -56.27
CA SER A 6 19.92 20.15 -55.31
C SER A 6 18.41 19.80 -55.29
N ARG A 7 17.89 19.06 -56.28
CA ARG A 7 16.44 18.70 -56.32
C ARG A 7 16.06 17.49 -55.46
N LEU A 8 17.02 16.67 -55.03
CA LEU A 8 16.78 15.51 -54.16
C LEU A 8 16.96 15.83 -52.67
N LEU A 9 17.64 16.92 -52.32
CA LEU A 9 17.88 17.32 -50.93
C LEU A 9 16.60 17.84 -50.24
N TRP A 10 15.69 18.46 -50.99
CA TRP A 10 14.46 19.00 -50.45
C TRP A 10 13.46 17.94 -49.96
N PRO A 11 13.14 16.87 -50.72
CA PRO A 11 12.30 15.79 -50.20
C PRO A 11 12.99 15.05 -49.05
N VAL A 12 14.31 14.81 -49.11
CA VAL A 12 15.05 14.15 -48.01
C VAL A 12 14.99 14.96 -46.72
N SER A 13 15.12 16.30 -46.80
CA SER A 13 14.99 17.18 -45.63
C SER A 13 13.57 17.17 -45.05
N ILE A 14 12.54 17.09 -45.89
CA ILE A 14 11.13 17.00 -45.44
C ILE A 14 10.88 15.65 -44.76
N PHE A 15 11.34 14.55 -45.36
CA PHE A 15 11.24 13.21 -44.76
C PHE A 15 11.99 13.12 -43.43
N LEU A 16 13.19 13.70 -43.34
CA LEU A 16 13.97 13.72 -42.09
C LEU A 16 13.29 14.57 -41.02
N SER A 17 12.72 15.72 -41.38
CA SER A 17 11.94 16.56 -40.47
C SER A 17 10.68 15.85 -39.97
N LEU A 18 9.96 15.15 -40.85
CA LEU A 18 8.76 14.40 -40.50
C LEU A 18 9.11 13.23 -39.57
N LEU A 19 10.20 12.51 -39.85
CA LEU A 19 10.71 11.44 -39.00
C LEU A 19 11.10 11.97 -37.62
N LEU A 20 11.79 13.12 -37.56
CA LEU A 20 12.17 13.74 -36.29
C LEU A 20 10.95 14.17 -35.46
N LEU A 21 9.94 14.77 -36.10
CA LEU A 21 8.67 15.11 -35.45
C LEU A 21 7.95 13.88 -34.88
N LEU A 22 7.97 12.77 -35.61
CA LEU A 22 7.36 11.51 -35.19
C LEU A 22 8.10 10.86 -34.00
N LEU A 23 9.44 10.99 -33.96
CA LEU A 23 10.25 10.52 -32.85
C LEU A 23 10.03 11.37 -31.58
N LEU A 24 9.92 12.70 -31.72
CA LEU A 24 9.66 13.61 -30.61
C LEU A 24 8.30 13.31 -29.94
N SER A 25 7.24 13.14 -30.73
CA SER A 25 5.91 12.82 -30.18
C SER A 25 5.86 11.46 -29.48
N ALA A 26 6.60 10.47 -29.99
CA ALA A 26 6.71 9.15 -29.34
C ALA A 26 7.42 9.24 -27.98
N VAL A 27 8.43 10.10 -27.85
CA VAL A 27 9.16 10.33 -26.58
C VAL A 27 8.24 10.97 -25.54
N GLU A 28 7.49 12.00 -25.91
CA GLU A 28 6.52 12.65 -25.01
C GLU A 28 5.40 11.69 -24.58
N ALA A 29 4.85 10.90 -25.50
CA ALA A 29 3.82 9.92 -25.17
C ALA A 29 4.35 8.88 -24.16
N LYS A 30 5.59 8.41 -24.34
CA LYS A 30 6.23 7.47 -23.42
C LYS A 30 6.46 8.10 -22.04
N SER A 31 6.95 9.34 -21.97
CA SER A 31 7.21 9.99 -20.67
C SER A 31 5.91 10.17 -19.87
N ASN A 32 4.83 10.60 -20.52
CA ASN A 32 3.52 10.75 -19.89
C ASN A 32 2.98 9.43 -19.31
N ILE A 33 3.21 8.30 -19.98
CA ILE A 33 2.78 6.99 -19.49
C ILE A 33 3.58 6.59 -18.25
N GLU A 34 4.91 6.75 -18.27
CA GLU A 34 5.77 6.42 -17.12
C GLU A 34 5.45 7.31 -15.91
N GLU A 35 5.21 8.61 -16.11
CA GLU A 35 4.77 9.53 -15.04
C GLU A 35 3.48 9.05 -14.37
N MET A 36 2.49 8.64 -15.18
CA MET A 36 1.22 8.13 -14.64
C MET A 36 1.39 6.77 -13.95
N LYS A 37 2.22 5.86 -14.47
CA LYS A 37 2.55 4.60 -13.79
C LYS A 37 3.22 4.83 -12.45
N CYS A 38 4.16 5.77 -12.39
CA CYS A 38 4.79 6.19 -11.14
C CYS A 38 3.75 6.72 -10.15
N ALA A 39 2.87 7.62 -10.60
CA ALA A 39 1.81 8.17 -9.76
C ALA A 39 0.87 7.08 -9.21
N VAL A 40 0.42 6.14 -10.05
CA VAL A 40 -0.43 5.02 -9.63
C VAL A 40 0.31 4.14 -8.64
N CYS A 41 1.56 3.74 -8.91
CA CYS A 41 2.34 2.92 -7.97
C CYS A 41 2.42 3.56 -6.58
N ARG A 42 2.66 4.87 -6.51
CA ARG A 42 2.73 5.59 -5.24
C ARG A 42 1.37 5.63 -4.52
N VAL A 43 0.27 5.79 -5.27
CA VAL A 43 -1.09 5.66 -4.73
C VAL A 43 -1.30 4.28 -4.12
N LEU A 44 -0.94 3.20 -4.84
CA LEU A 44 -1.12 1.83 -4.35
C LEU A 44 -0.35 1.61 -3.06
N VAL A 45 0.93 1.99 -3.01
CA VAL A 45 1.73 1.89 -1.80
C VAL A 45 1.11 2.70 -0.65
N GLY A 46 0.63 3.91 -0.91
CA GLY A 46 -0.01 4.75 0.09
C GLY A 46 -1.29 4.12 0.65
N GLU A 47 -2.16 3.64 -0.22
CA GLU A 47 -3.43 2.98 0.13
C GLU A 47 -3.19 1.66 0.88
N THR A 48 -2.21 0.85 0.48
CA THR A 48 -1.82 -0.37 1.20
C THR A 48 -1.32 -0.03 2.60
N ASN A 49 -0.37 0.90 2.75
CA ASN A 49 0.10 1.31 4.08
C ASN A 49 -1.03 1.87 4.95
N TYR A 50 -1.95 2.64 4.36
CA TYR A 50 -3.11 3.16 5.08
C TYR A 50 -3.98 2.03 5.64
N ARG A 51 -4.31 1.03 4.82
CA ARG A 51 -5.14 -0.11 5.25
C ARG A 51 -4.45 -0.99 6.29
N ILE A 52 -3.15 -1.22 6.15
CA ILE A 52 -2.34 -1.91 7.17
C ILE A 52 -2.43 -1.17 8.51
N ASN A 53 -2.31 0.15 8.50
CA ASN A 53 -2.33 0.98 9.71
C ASN A 53 -3.74 1.17 10.30
N LEU A 54 -4.79 0.76 9.60
CA LEU A 54 -6.15 0.75 10.13
C LEU A 54 -6.39 -0.46 11.04
N VAL A 55 -5.58 -1.51 10.89
CA VAL A 55 -5.63 -2.69 11.74
C VAL A 55 -4.95 -2.42 13.08
N ASP A 56 -5.57 -2.89 14.17
CA ASP A 56 -4.96 -2.86 15.50
C ASP A 56 -3.60 -3.59 15.50
N PRO A 57 -2.49 -2.92 15.87
CA PRO A 57 -1.17 -3.54 15.93
C PRO A 57 -1.06 -4.71 16.92
N LYS A 58 -1.95 -4.78 17.93
CA LYS A 58 -2.00 -5.90 18.89
C LYS A 58 -2.66 -7.15 18.28
N LYS A 59 -3.46 -7.01 17.22
CA LYS A 59 -4.13 -8.13 16.56
C LYS A 59 -3.12 -9.02 15.82
N LYS A 60 -2.96 -10.25 16.30
CA LYS A 60 -2.08 -11.26 15.71
C LYS A 60 -2.87 -12.44 15.15
N VAL A 61 -2.25 -13.16 14.23
CA VAL A 61 -2.76 -14.43 13.69
C VAL A 61 -1.68 -15.48 13.75
N GLN A 62 -2.06 -16.72 14.07
CA GLN A 62 -1.17 -17.87 13.98
C GLN A 62 -1.03 -18.31 12.52
N VAL A 63 0.21 -18.43 12.07
CA VAL A 63 0.57 -18.88 10.74
C VAL A 63 1.58 -20.02 10.84
N GLY A 64 1.73 -20.81 9.77
CA GLY A 64 2.66 -21.93 9.74
C GLY A 64 1.99 -23.23 9.32
N SER A 65 2.59 -24.35 9.71
CA SER A 65 2.09 -25.66 9.33
C SER A 65 0.96 -26.09 10.26
N PHE A 66 -0.18 -26.44 9.67
CA PHE A 66 -1.26 -27.14 10.38
C PHE A 66 -1.01 -28.65 10.52
N ARG A 67 0.10 -29.16 9.95
CA ARG A 67 0.49 -30.55 10.09
C ARG A 67 1.21 -30.75 11.41
N VAL A 68 0.68 -31.68 12.21
CA VAL A 68 1.30 -32.19 13.43
C VAL A 68 2.44 -33.13 13.02
N ASP A 69 3.60 -32.97 13.64
CA ASP A 69 4.75 -33.84 13.43
C ASP A 69 4.57 -35.21 14.15
N PRO A 70 5.43 -36.21 13.90
CA PRO A 70 5.34 -37.52 14.56
C PRO A 70 5.45 -37.46 16.09
N ASP A 71 6.02 -36.39 16.64
CA ASP A 71 6.18 -36.17 18.08
C ASP A 71 4.95 -35.46 18.70
N GLY A 72 3.93 -35.14 17.91
CA GLY A 72 2.70 -34.50 18.37
C GLY A 72 2.77 -32.97 18.43
N ASN A 73 3.85 -32.35 17.98
CA ASN A 73 3.99 -30.89 17.97
C ASN A 73 3.52 -30.28 16.65
N GLN A 74 3.13 -29.01 16.72
CA GLN A 74 2.70 -28.24 15.56
C GLN A 74 3.59 -27.00 15.41
N ASN A 75 4.17 -26.82 14.22
CA ASN A 75 5.06 -25.71 13.93
C ASN A 75 4.27 -24.48 13.46
N THR A 76 3.74 -23.71 14.41
CA THR A 76 3.10 -22.41 14.19
C THR A 76 3.89 -21.28 14.83
N HIS A 77 3.71 -20.06 14.31
CA HIS A 77 4.22 -18.83 14.89
C HIS A 77 3.21 -17.70 14.69
N GLU A 78 3.29 -16.66 15.50
CA GLU A 78 2.40 -15.50 15.40
C GLU A 78 2.99 -14.40 14.54
N VAL A 79 2.15 -13.78 13.71
CA VAL A 79 2.49 -12.57 12.96
C VAL A 79 1.39 -11.51 13.14
N PRO A 80 1.70 -10.21 13.01
CA PRO A 80 0.69 -9.15 13.01
C PRO A 80 -0.33 -9.38 11.89
N TYR A 81 -1.62 -9.35 12.21
CA TYR A 81 -2.69 -9.58 11.23
C TYR A 81 -2.62 -8.59 10.07
N GLY A 82 -2.38 -7.30 10.36
CA GLY A 82 -2.29 -6.24 9.37
C GLY A 82 -1.22 -6.46 8.30
N ARG A 83 -0.22 -7.31 8.57
CA ARG A 83 0.83 -7.67 7.62
C ARG A 83 0.87 -9.16 7.30
N SER A 84 -0.16 -9.91 7.71
CA SER A 84 -0.30 -11.31 7.32
C SER A 84 -0.56 -11.41 5.82
N GLU A 85 -0.08 -12.48 5.20
CA GLU A 85 -0.29 -12.71 3.77
C GLU A 85 -1.77 -12.73 3.40
N LEU A 86 -2.59 -13.39 4.22
CA LEU A 86 -4.04 -13.41 4.07
C LEU A 86 -4.63 -12.00 3.97
N HIS A 87 -4.30 -11.12 4.92
CA HIS A 87 -4.84 -9.76 4.93
C HIS A 87 -4.30 -8.89 3.79
N LEU A 88 -3.04 -9.08 3.39
CA LEU A 88 -2.47 -8.35 2.27
C LEU A 88 -3.14 -8.72 0.95
N VAL A 89 -3.50 -9.99 0.74
CA VAL A 89 -4.28 -10.43 -0.43
C VAL A 89 -5.66 -9.73 -0.45
N GLU A 90 -6.39 -9.73 0.67
CA GLU A 90 -7.68 -9.01 0.79
C GLU A 90 -7.55 -7.52 0.46
N ILE A 91 -6.44 -6.89 0.88
CA ILE A 91 -6.14 -5.50 0.55
C ILE A 91 -5.98 -5.33 -0.96
N MET A 92 -5.20 -6.19 -1.64
CA MET A 92 -4.92 -6.06 -3.07
C MET A 92 -6.18 -6.22 -3.92
N GLU A 93 -7.08 -7.15 -3.58
CA GLU A 93 -8.35 -7.37 -4.28
C GLU A 93 -9.21 -6.10 -4.39
N ASN A 94 -9.17 -5.25 -3.36
CA ASN A 94 -9.99 -4.04 -3.27
C ASN A 94 -9.17 -2.76 -3.49
N LEU A 95 -7.87 -2.87 -3.81
CA LEU A 95 -6.98 -1.71 -3.86
C LEU A 95 -7.29 -0.82 -5.06
N CYS A 96 -7.52 -1.41 -6.24
CA CYS A 96 -7.78 -0.64 -7.45
C CYS A 96 -9.10 0.14 -7.42
N GLU A 97 -10.06 -0.26 -6.59
CA GLU A 97 -11.30 0.50 -6.39
C GLU A 97 -11.04 1.89 -5.78
N SER A 98 -9.97 2.04 -4.99
CA SER A 98 -9.61 3.32 -4.38
C SER A 98 -9.21 4.39 -5.42
N THR A 99 -8.76 3.97 -6.60
CA THR A 99 -8.29 4.88 -7.66
C THR A 99 -9.39 5.80 -8.21
N LYS A 100 -10.67 5.42 -8.01
CA LYS A 100 -11.85 6.25 -8.33
C LYS A 100 -11.89 7.56 -7.54
N HIS A 101 -11.21 7.61 -6.40
CA HIS A 101 -11.14 8.78 -5.53
C HIS A 101 -9.89 9.61 -5.79
N TYR A 102 -9.32 9.55 -7.00
CA TYR A 102 -8.15 10.32 -7.38
C TYR A 102 -8.39 11.12 -8.67
N ALA A 103 -7.74 12.28 -8.75
CA ALA A 103 -7.72 13.14 -9.93
C ALA A 103 -6.28 13.39 -10.38
N GLU A 104 -6.11 13.64 -11.68
CA GLU A 104 -4.82 14.03 -12.27
C GLU A 104 -4.48 15.48 -11.88
N THR A 105 -3.24 15.70 -11.47
CA THR A 105 -2.68 17.01 -11.20
C THR A 105 -1.20 17.03 -11.60
N THR A 106 -0.50 18.13 -11.33
CA THR A 106 0.91 18.30 -11.63
C THR A 106 1.67 18.51 -10.33
N ASN A 107 2.78 17.80 -10.16
CA ASN A 107 3.65 17.95 -9.00
C ASN A 107 4.55 19.20 -9.11
N LYS A 108 5.36 19.45 -8.08
CA LYS A 108 6.32 20.56 -8.05
C LYS A 108 7.40 20.48 -9.14
N LEU A 109 7.62 19.30 -9.74
CA LEU A 109 8.57 19.08 -10.83
C LEU A 109 7.94 19.29 -12.21
N GLY A 110 6.66 19.63 -12.30
CA GLY A 110 5.96 19.76 -13.57
C GLY A 110 5.51 18.42 -14.18
N LYS A 111 5.68 17.29 -13.47
CA LYS A 111 5.26 15.95 -13.92
C LYS A 111 3.83 15.66 -13.50
N LYS A 112 3.13 14.82 -14.27
CA LYS A 112 1.79 14.34 -13.93
C LYS A 112 1.81 13.49 -12.66
N THR A 113 0.82 13.70 -11.81
CA THR A 113 0.65 12.95 -10.56
C THR A 113 -0.83 12.87 -10.17
N LEU A 114 -1.11 12.25 -9.03
CA LEU A 114 -2.46 12.02 -8.54
C LEU A 114 -2.69 12.71 -7.19
N ILE A 115 -3.86 13.29 -7.04
CA ILE A 115 -4.35 13.87 -5.79
C ILE A 115 -5.67 13.20 -5.39
N ARG A 116 -5.80 12.86 -4.11
CA ARG A 116 -6.99 12.20 -3.59
C ARG A 116 -8.13 13.19 -3.44
N THR A 117 -9.33 12.85 -3.93
CA THR A 117 -10.50 13.73 -4.01
C THR A 117 -11.56 13.49 -2.95
N MET A 118 -11.45 12.38 -2.24
CA MET A 118 -12.28 12.05 -1.10
C MET A 118 -11.41 11.66 0.09
N THR A 119 -11.90 11.89 1.30
CA THR A 119 -11.24 11.43 2.53
C THR A 119 -11.39 9.92 2.66
N TYR A 120 -10.65 9.30 3.59
CA TYR A 120 -10.77 7.85 3.82
C TYR A 120 -12.10 7.49 4.49
N THR A 121 -12.77 8.49 5.08
CA THR A 121 -14.11 8.42 5.66
C THR A 121 -15.22 8.68 4.64
N GLY A 122 -14.89 8.96 3.37
CA GLY A 122 -15.86 9.16 2.30
C GLY A 122 -16.39 10.59 2.16
N GLU A 123 -15.81 11.56 2.87
CA GLU A 123 -16.19 12.97 2.76
C GLU A 123 -15.51 13.60 1.55
N ALA A 124 -16.26 14.38 0.78
CA ALA A 124 -15.72 15.09 -0.37
C ALA A 124 -14.76 16.20 0.08
N VAL A 125 -13.57 16.23 -0.51
CA VAL A 125 -12.62 17.33 -0.31
C VAL A 125 -13.04 18.50 -1.20
N SER A 126 -12.93 19.74 -0.71
CA SER A 126 -13.21 20.93 -1.52
C SER A 126 -12.20 21.01 -2.67
N LEU A 127 -12.64 20.62 -3.85
CA LEU A 127 -11.85 20.62 -5.07
C LEU A 127 -12.63 21.37 -6.14
N ASP A 128 -12.66 22.69 -6.05
CA ASP A 128 -13.27 23.54 -7.08
C ASP A 128 -12.52 23.42 -8.43
N ASP A 129 -11.27 22.92 -8.41
CA ASP A 129 -10.39 22.83 -9.59
C ASP A 129 -10.20 21.43 -10.18
N PHE A 130 -10.65 20.35 -9.51
CA PHE A 130 -10.33 18.97 -9.94
C PHE A 130 -11.58 18.21 -10.37
N LYS A 131 -11.71 18.00 -11.68
CA LYS A 131 -12.76 17.14 -12.24
C LYS A 131 -12.30 15.69 -12.23
N VAL A 132 -12.86 14.88 -11.33
CA VAL A 132 -12.84 13.42 -11.47
C VAL A 132 -13.79 13.08 -12.62
N ASN A 133 -13.26 12.68 -13.76
CA ASN A 133 -14.05 12.18 -14.89
C ASN A 133 -14.06 10.64 -14.89
N SER A 134 -15.15 10.02 -15.33
CA SER A 134 -15.28 8.54 -15.43
C SER A 134 -14.15 7.93 -16.24
N GLU A 135 -13.79 8.56 -17.36
CA GLU A 135 -12.71 8.11 -18.25
C GLU A 135 -11.35 8.05 -17.54
N LEU A 136 -11.05 9.07 -16.71
CA LEU A 136 -9.81 9.07 -15.92
C LEU A 136 -9.85 7.94 -14.90
N SER A 137 -10.94 7.81 -14.15
CA SER A 137 -11.10 6.76 -13.14
C SER A 137 -10.96 5.36 -13.74
N GLU A 138 -11.54 5.10 -14.91
CA GLU A 138 -11.39 3.84 -15.64
C GLU A 138 -9.94 3.60 -16.07
N LYS A 139 -9.27 4.63 -16.58
CA LYS A 139 -7.85 4.55 -16.97
C LYS A 139 -6.94 4.28 -15.77
N LEU A 140 -7.18 4.94 -14.63
CA LEU A 140 -6.42 4.72 -13.39
C LEU A 140 -6.66 3.32 -12.85
N LYS A 141 -7.91 2.85 -12.87
CA LYS A 141 -8.26 1.48 -12.49
C LYS A 141 -7.54 0.47 -13.37
N TYR A 142 -7.60 0.63 -14.69
CA TYR A 142 -6.89 -0.25 -15.63
C TYR A 142 -5.37 -0.28 -15.39
N MET A 143 -4.75 0.87 -15.15
CA MET A 143 -3.32 0.91 -14.80
C MET A 143 -3.01 0.21 -13.48
N CYS A 144 -3.89 0.35 -12.49
CA CYS A 144 -3.76 -0.35 -11.21
C CYS A 144 -3.88 -1.87 -11.40
N ASP A 145 -4.91 -2.32 -12.12
CA ASP A 145 -5.15 -3.74 -12.36
C ASP A 145 -3.92 -4.38 -13.02
N ASN A 146 -3.36 -3.75 -14.06
CA ASN A 146 -2.12 -4.22 -14.70
C ASN A 146 -0.92 -4.27 -13.75
N ILE A 147 -0.80 -3.32 -12.81
CA ILE A 147 0.30 -3.33 -11.82
C ILE A 147 0.11 -4.48 -10.83
N LEU A 148 -1.11 -4.71 -10.34
CA LEU A 148 -1.37 -5.82 -9.42
C LEU A 148 -1.17 -7.16 -10.10
N GLU A 149 -1.65 -7.34 -11.33
CA GLU A 149 -1.44 -8.56 -12.12
C GLU A 149 0.05 -8.95 -12.21
N GLU A 150 0.96 -7.98 -12.35
CA GLU A 150 2.39 -8.25 -12.50
C GLU A 150 3.15 -8.27 -11.15
N TYR A 151 2.74 -7.47 -10.16
CA TYR A 151 3.53 -7.18 -8.97
C TYR A 151 2.87 -7.55 -7.63
N GLU A 152 1.67 -8.14 -7.61
CA GLU A 152 0.96 -8.51 -6.38
C GLU A 152 1.84 -9.33 -5.42
N GLU A 153 2.44 -10.42 -5.89
CA GLU A 153 3.31 -11.26 -5.06
C GLU A 153 4.49 -10.49 -4.46
N LYS A 154 5.07 -9.57 -5.25
CA LYS A 154 6.19 -8.72 -4.81
C LYS A 154 5.75 -7.66 -3.82
N MET A 155 4.54 -7.12 -3.98
CA MET A 155 3.94 -6.23 -2.99
C MET A 155 3.73 -6.98 -1.68
N ILE A 156 3.13 -8.17 -1.70
CA ILE A 156 2.92 -8.99 -0.50
C ILE A 156 4.25 -9.28 0.20
N GLU A 157 5.27 -9.76 -0.52
CA GLU A 157 6.61 -10.02 0.04
C GLU A 157 7.20 -8.77 0.72
N LEU A 158 7.01 -7.62 0.09
CA LEU A 158 7.54 -6.34 0.54
C LEU A 158 6.82 -5.80 1.79
N PHE A 159 5.49 -5.87 1.83
CA PHE A 159 4.69 -5.34 2.95
C PHE A 159 4.68 -6.24 4.19
N ARG A 160 4.94 -7.55 4.03
CA ARG A 160 5.15 -8.47 5.16
C ARG A 160 6.36 -8.11 6.02
N ARG A 161 7.37 -7.47 5.43
CA ARG A 161 8.64 -7.11 6.08
C ARG A 161 8.52 -5.86 6.95
N LEU A 162 8.73 -6.01 8.25
CA LEU A 162 8.66 -4.92 9.24
C LEU A 162 9.88 -3.97 9.20
N ASP A 163 11.01 -4.43 8.68
CA ASP A 163 12.26 -3.68 8.58
C ASP A 163 12.26 -2.63 7.45
N ILE A 164 11.37 -2.78 6.48
CA ILE A 164 11.23 -1.84 5.37
C ILE A 164 10.38 -0.65 5.82
N LYS A 165 11.01 0.53 5.86
CA LYS A 165 10.32 1.80 6.16
C LYS A 165 9.73 2.46 4.91
N ASP A 166 10.49 2.45 3.81
CA ASP A 166 10.11 3.12 2.57
C ASP A 166 9.70 2.09 1.51
N HIS A 167 8.45 1.63 1.63
CA HIS A 167 7.82 0.74 0.66
C HIS A 167 7.69 1.39 -0.73
N GLY A 168 7.56 2.72 -0.80
CA GLY A 168 7.35 3.47 -2.05
C GLY A 168 8.58 3.46 -2.93
N THR A 169 9.71 3.85 -2.34
CA THR A 169 11.01 3.78 -3.02
C THR A 169 11.34 2.34 -3.41
N ARG A 170 11.13 1.38 -2.50
CA ARG A 170 11.48 -0.02 -2.77
C ARG A 170 10.65 -0.62 -3.90
N LEU A 171 9.34 -0.37 -3.95
CA LEU A 171 8.49 -0.91 -4.99
C LEU A 171 8.58 -0.10 -6.30
N CYS A 172 8.29 1.20 -6.24
CA CYS A 172 8.07 2.00 -7.44
C CYS A 172 9.38 2.36 -8.18
N ARG A 173 10.49 2.52 -7.45
CA ARG A 173 11.80 2.81 -8.04
C ARG A 173 12.63 1.55 -8.25
N ASP A 174 12.84 0.74 -7.21
CA ASP A 174 13.81 -0.37 -7.31
C ASP A 174 13.25 -1.58 -8.08
N VAL A 175 11.99 -1.96 -7.82
CA VAL A 175 11.36 -3.15 -8.42
C VAL A 175 10.73 -2.80 -9.77
N MET A 176 9.77 -1.88 -9.79
CA MET A 176 9.01 -1.53 -11.00
C MET A 176 9.77 -0.60 -11.95
N ARG A 177 10.71 0.19 -11.43
CA ARG A 177 11.51 1.17 -12.21
C ARG A 177 10.68 2.18 -13.00
N VAL A 178 9.50 2.52 -12.49
CA VAL A 178 8.59 3.52 -13.09
C VAL A 178 8.84 4.92 -12.51
N CYS A 179 9.44 5.01 -11.32
CA CYS A 179 9.77 6.28 -10.67
C CYS A 179 11.28 6.55 -10.65
N THR A 180 11.65 7.83 -10.72
CA THR A 180 13.03 8.31 -10.51
C THR A 180 13.28 8.66 -9.04
N SER A 181 14.55 8.90 -8.67
CA SER A 181 14.89 9.37 -7.32
C SER A 181 14.21 10.70 -6.99
N ASP A 182 14.22 11.64 -7.93
CA ASP A 182 13.57 12.96 -7.79
C ASP A 182 12.06 12.81 -7.52
N ASP A 183 11.41 11.82 -8.13
CA ASP A 183 10.00 11.55 -7.89
C ASP A 183 9.74 11.10 -6.44
N MET A 184 10.66 10.34 -5.84
CA MET A 184 10.53 9.86 -4.45
C MET A 184 10.80 10.94 -3.42
N GLU A 185 11.66 11.92 -3.74
CA GLU A 185 11.94 13.06 -2.86
C GLU A 185 10.76 14.04 -2.77
N VAL A 186 9.91 14.08 -3.79
CA VAL A 186 8.74 14.97 -3.82
C VAL A 186 7.54 14.30 -3.17
N GLU A 187 6.99 14.90 -2.11
CA GLU A 187 5.75 14.43 -1.50
C GLU A 187 4.58 14.43 -2.50
N MET A 188 3.74 13.41 -2.42
CA MET A 188 2.48 13.39 -3.16
C MET A 188 1.58 14.54 -2.73
N PRO A 189 0.88 15.20 -3.66
CA PRO A 189 -0.03 16.29 -3.33
C PRO A 189 -1.15 15.76 -2.43
N LYS A 190 -1.34 16.43 -1.30
CA LYS A 190 -2.46 16.17 -0.38
C LYS A 190 -3.51 17.23 -0.65
N ALA A 191 -4.76 16.80 -0.82
CA ALA A 191 -5.85 17.75 -0.94
C ALA A 191 -5.99 18.54 0.36
N PRO A 192 -6.31 19.84 0.30
CA PRO A 192 -6.56 20.63 1.50
C PRO A 192 -7.80 20.05 2.20
N LEU A 193 -7.56 19.28 3.26
CA LEU A 193 -8.62 18.75 4.11
C LEU A 193 -9.37 19.93 4.74
N LYS A 194 -10.70 19.85 4.80
CA LYS A 194 -11.48 20.81 5.59
C LYS A 194 -11.10 20.64 7.06
N LYS A 195 -10.95 21.74 7.81
CA LYS A 195 -10.39 21.74 9.18
C LYS A 195 -11.14 20.81 10.14
N ASP A 196 -12.46 20.74 10.00
CA ASP A 196 -13.38 19.87 10.70
C ASP A 196 -13.08 18.37 10.51
N VAL A 197 -12.63 17.97 9.32
CA VAL A 197 -12.21 16.58 9.04
C VAL A 197 -10.86 16.27 9.67
N VAL A 198 -9.94 17.24 9.67
CA VAL A 198 -8.62 17.09 10.29
C VAL A 198 -8.76 16.88 11.79
N GLU A 199 -9.58 17.70 12.45
CA GLU A 199 -9.85 17.58 13.89
C GLU A 199 -10.54 16.25 14.25
N ALA A 200 -11.49 15.78 13.43
CA ALA A 200 -12.14 14.48 13.65
C ALA A 200 -11.19 13.29 13.44
N ALA A 201 -10.29 13.37 12.45
CA ALA A 201 -9.27 12.33 12.20
C ALA A 201 -8.20 12.30 13.30
N GLU A 202 -7.80 13.46 13.83
CA GLU A 202 -6.87 13.57 14.96
C GLU A 202 -7.50 13.09 16.26
N ALA A 203 -8.79 13.38 16.49
CA ALA A 203 -9.53 12.87 17.64
C ALA A 203 -9.64 11.34 17.62
N LYS A 204 -9.91 10.74 16.45
CA LYS A 204 -9.92 9.27 16.30
C LYS A 204 -8.55 8.63 16.54
N ARG A 205 -7.47 9.28 16.10
CA ARG A 205 -6.09 8.81 16.37
C ARG A 205 -5.70 8.92 17.85
N LYS A 206 -6.20 9.93 18.56
CA LYS A 206 -5.98 10.06 20.01
C LYS A 206 -6.79 9.04 20.81
N ALA A 207 -8.03 8.76 20.41
CA ALA A 207 -8.84 7.73 21.04
C ALA A 207 -8.20 6.33 20.94
N SER A 208 -7.55 6.00 19.81
CA SER A 208 -6.86 4.71 19.67
C SER A 208 -5.54 4.59 20.46
N SER A 209 -5.00 5.70 20.97
CA SER A 209 -3.78 5.70 21.81
C SER A 209 -4.08 5.73 23.31
N GLU A 210 -5.29 6.13 23.73
CA GLU A 210 -5.68 6.18 25.14
C GLU A 210 -6.23 4.83 25.64
N GLU A 211 -6.80 4.01 24.76
CA GLU A 211 -7.31 2.67 25.11
C GLU A 211 -6.20 1.62 25.35
N SER A 212 -4.92 1.96 25.08
CA SER A 212 -3.79 1.05 25.34
C SER A 212 -3.17 1.15 26.73
N ASP A 213 -3.55 2.16 27.53
CA ASP A 213 -2.91 2.48 28.80
C ASP A 213 -3.76 2.10 30.05
N GLU A 214 -5.01 1.64 29.88
CA GLU A 214 -5.88 1.27 31.02
C GLU A 214 -5.82 -0.21 31.43
N ASP A 215 -5.22 -1.11 30.63
CA ASP A 215 -5.12 -2.54 30.96
C ASP A 215 -3.94 -2.91 31.88
N ASP A 216 -3.10 -1.95 32.30
CA ASP A 216 -1.91 -2.21 33.12
C ASP A 216 -2.07 -1.74 34.59
N LYS A 217 -3.30 -1.85 35.12
CA LYS A 217 -3.54 -1.64 36.56
C LYS A 217 -4.79 -2.33 37.12
N SER A 218 -4.67 -3.62 37.38
CA SER A 218 -5.27 -4.21 38.57
C SER A 218 -4.39 -5.34 39.09
N ASP A 219 -3.73 -5.02 40.20
CA ASP A 219 -2.95 -5.90 41.06
C ASP A 219 -3.83 -6.94 41.76
N GLU A 220 -3.16 -8.03 42.15
CA GLU A 220 -3.30 -8.76 43.43
C GLU A 220 -4.62 -8.61 44.21
N GLU A 221 -5.42 -9.68 44.24
CA GLU A 221 -6.16 -10.06 45.44
C GLU A 221 -5.91 -11.55 45.75
N THR A 222 -5.22 -11.76 46.87
CA THR A 222 -5.24 -12.94 47.74
C THR A 222 -6.65 -13.18 48.27
N ASP A 223 -7.06 -14.45 48.33
CA ASP A 223 -8.03 -15.01 49.31
C ASP A 223 -7.68 -16.52 49.45
N ASP A 224 -6.83 -16.84 50.42
CA ASP A 224 -7.10 -17.57 51.68
C ASP A 224 -8.53 -18.11 51.94
N ASP A 225 -8.53 -19.23 52.68
CA ASP A 225 -9.62 -20.02 53.33
C ASP A 225 -10.03 -21.32 52.57
N ASP A 226 -9.43 -22.47 52.89
CA ASP A 226 -9.71 -23.40 54.04
C ASP A 226 -11.04 -24.17 53.83
N ASP A 227 -11.24 -25.46 54.09
CA ASP A 227 -10.48 -26.63 54.55
C ASP A 227 -11.44 -27.83 54.33
N ASP A 228 -10.89 -29.05 54.22
CA ASP A 228 -11.40 -30.30 54.85
C ASP A 228 -10.98 -31.56 54.08
N ASP A 229 -9.89 -32.15 54.58
CA ASP A 229 -9.72 -33.56 54.95
C ASP A 229 -10.18 -34.68 53.99
N ASP A 230 -9.21 -35.43 53.47
CA ASP A 230 -8.91 -36.77 54.02
C ASP A 230 -7.66 -37.37 53.33
N ASP A 231 -6.53 -37.38 54.05
CA ASP A 231 -5.36 -38.20 53.73
C ASP A 231 -4.97 -39.03 54.96
N LYS A 232 -5.11 -40.35 54.85
CA LYS A 232 -4.28 -41.37 55.52
C LYS A 232 -4.71 -42.76 55.04
N ASP A 233 -3.83 -43.49 54.34
CA ASP A 233 -2.82 -44.26 55.06
C ASP A 233 -1.84 -45.01 54.15
N LYS A 234 -0.64 -45.16 54.71
CA LYS A 234 0.58 -45.72 54.14
C LYS A 234 0.60 -47.27 54.18
N LYS A 235 1.19 -47.86 53.13
CA LYS A 235 2.09 -49.05 53.13
C LYS A 235 1.82 -50.22 54.10
N LYS A 236 1.64 -51.44 53.56
CA LYS A 236 2.64 -52.56 53.64
C LYS A 236 2.18 -53.85 52.92
N ASN A 237 3.18 -54.59 52.43
CA ASN A 237 3.14 -55.98 51.96
C ASN A 237 2.63 -56.97 53.01
N GLU A 238 2.06 -58.09 52.55
CA GLU A 238 2.44 -59.51 52.78
C GLU A 238 1.20 -60.44 52.70
N GLU A 239 1.38 -61.58 52.01
CA GLU A 239 0.75 -62.93 52.18
C GLU A 239 -0.77 -63.00 52.47
N LEU A 240 -1.61 -63.71 51.71
CA LEU A 240 -1.54 -65.12 51.29
C LEU A 240 -2.62 -65.35 50.21
#